data_AF-A0A2V8RST7-F1
#
_entry.id   AF-A0A2V8RST7-F1
#
_cell.length_a   1.000
_cell.length_b   1.000
_cell.length_c   1.000
_cell.angle_alpha   90.00
_cell.angle_beta   90.00
_cell.angle_gamma   90.00
#
_symmetry.space_group_name_H-M   'P 1'
#
loop_
_entity.id
_entity.type
_entity.pdbx_description
1 polymer ?
#
loop_
_entity_poly.entity_id
_entity_poly.type
_entity_poly.pdbx_seq_one_letter_code
_entity_poly.pdbx_strand_id
1 'polypeptide(L)'
;MVISKMRSFRPAIVIASFAIMVALVLCSDTLIRVDAQTRLTYPELITALNSKLPNQVFKNKGELIKWLVLQVKSRKVDKALSKDREDDLLQAGATDELLAAVRANSPALPKASPDTHDAVVDLGELGNRATNLVKPDFTPEALKAGVTGSVRLKLELDEAGQVTSATPLTSLGNGLTEQALGAARKSTFSPALINGKASRAVGTITYNFKINKIDVVPILAAADEARKRSECDKAIPDYSRVININDRESRAYAGRGLCYLMKADYARALPDLESAATLDSSNPEAFVQLAVVNDFKGNFKASSSNFEKAISLMPQLATRPMIRCLYIDKPGITVEQARASADDIIEACNTFFKNAPDFLTSLVYIKRGTGFRFKGEYDKAIDNFETARRLNPQFLAIQSHLMAAYNSRGQMHFSKKEYKEAYEDVTTAINIDPRNPVPYINRCVINLYGRKDYDHALEDCNAAIRLSDKSSMAYNHRGFAYEMKKNREAAAADYSKALEIDPNNQVARDNLGRLRPSMKTP
;
A
#
# COMPACT_ATOMS: atom_id res chain seq x y z
N MET A 1 1.49 51.09 -25.91
CA MET A 1 2.71 51.02 -25.06
C MET A 1 3.80 50.11 -25.63
N VAL A 2 3.52 48.88 -26.06
CA VAL A 2 4.54 48.00 -26.68
C VAL A 2 5.04 48.54 -28.03
N ILE A 3 4.16 49.21 -28.79
CA ILE A 3 4.48 49.80 -30.11
C ILE A 3 5.52 50.93 -30.05
N SER A 4 5.60 51.72 -28.96
CA SER A 4 6.57 52.82 -28.87
C SER A 4 7.98 52.36 -28.48
N LYS A 5 8.12 51.15 -27.90
CA LYS A 5 9.41 50.55 -27.51
C LYS A 5 10.06 49.70 -28.62
N MET A 6 9.39 49.47 -29.74
CA MET A 6 9.90 48.63 -30.85
C MET A 6 10.53 49.43 -32.02
N ARG A 7 10.68 50.75 -31.90
CA ARG A 7 11.28 51.60 -32.95
C ARG A 7 12.79 51.38 -33.19
N SER A 8 13.45 50.53 -32.40
CA SER A 8 14.90 50.26 -32.50
C SER A 8 15.28 48.93 -33.18
N PHE A 9 14.32 48.14 -33.68
CA PHE A 9 14.60 46.88 -34.37
C PHE A 9 14.06 46.87 -35.82
N ARG A 10 14.84 46.27 -36.73
CA ARG A 10 14.61 46.31 -38.19
C ARG A 10 13.14 45.95 -38.57
N PRO A 11 12.44 46.81 -39.35
CA PRO A 11 10.97 46.75 -39.51
C PRO A 11 10.43 45.56 -40.33
N ALA A 12 11.23 44.91 -41.18
CA ALA A 12 10.72 43.88 -42.10
C ALA A 12 10.37 42.53 -41.43
N ILE A 13 11.08 42.15 -40.37
CA ILE A 13 10.94 40.81 -39.74
C ILE A 13 9.79 40.81 -38.70
N VAL A 14 9.58 41.94 -38.02
CA VAL A 14 8.53 42.08 -37.00
C VAL A 14 7.14 42.17 -37.63
N ILE A 15 6.99 42.83 -38.79
CA ILE A 15 5.70 42.94 -39.51
C ILE A 15 5.28 41.58 -40.09
N ALA A 16 6.21 40.81 -40.65
CA ALA A 16 5.95 39.46 -41.16
C ALA A 16 5.52 38.50 -40.04
N SER A 17 6.20 38.57 -38.89
CA SER A 17 5.90 37.71 -37.74
C SER A 17 4.55 38.04 -37.09
N PHE A 18 4.18 39.32 -37.07
CA PHE A 18 2.88 39.79 -36.56
C PHE A 18 1.72 39.45 -37.51
N ALA A 19 1.93 39.57 -38.84
CA ALA A 19 0.94 39.15 -39.84
C ALA A 19 0.69 37.63 -39.82
N ILE A 20 1.73 36.82 -39.59
CA ILE A 20 1.62 35.36 -39.41
C ILE A 20 0.86 35.02 -38.13
N MET A 21 1.11 35.73 -37.02
CA MET A 21 0.39 35.54 -35.76
C MET A 21 -1.10 35.91 -35.89
N VAL A 22 -1.42 37.04 -36.53
CA VAL A 22 -2.81 37.46 -36.76
C VAL A 22 -3.53 36.52 -37.73
N ALA A 23 -2.85 36.01 -38.76
CA ALA A 23 -3.41 35.00 -39.67
C ALA A 23 -3.68 33.66 -38.96
N LEU A 24 -2.80 33.22 -38.06
CA LEU A 24 -2.99 32.01 -37.24
C LEU A 24 -4.14 32.15 -36.24
N VAL A 25 -4.31 33.34 -35.66
CA VAL A 25 -5.42 33.65 -34.73
C VAL A 25 -6.76 33.79 -35.45
N LEU A 26 -6.80 34.36 -36.65
CA LEU A 26 -8.02 34.46 -37.46
C LEU A 26 -8.40 33.14 -38.14
N CYS A 27 -7.43 32.26 -38.42
CA CYS A 27 -7.69 30.97 -39.06
C CYS A 27 -7.95 29.82 -38.07
N SER A 28 -7.64 29.97 -36.78
CA SER A 28 -7.85 28.91 -35.77
C SER A 28 -9.32 28.51 -35.68
N ASP A 29 -10.26 29.46 -35.69
CA ASP A 29 -11.69 29.17 -35.53
C ASP A 29 -12.32 28.52 -36.78
N THR A 30 -11.72 28.74 -37.96
CA THR A 30 -12.16 28.12 -39.23
C THR A 30 -11.50 26.76 -39.45
N LEU A 31 -10.26 26.56 -38.99
CA LEU A 31 -9.52 25.30 -39.07
C LEU A 31 -9.98 24.27 -38.05
N ILE A 32 -10.38 24.70 -36.85
CA ILE A 32 -10.87 23.80 -35.79
C ILE A 32 -12.24 23.19 -36.14
N ARG A 33 -13.10 23.90 -36.90
CA ARG A 33 -14.41 23.37 -37.34
C ARG A 33 -14.35 22.36 -38.49
N VAL A 34 -13.20 22.20 -39.16
CA VAL A 34 -13.04 21.21 -40.26
C VAL A 34 -12.79 19.80 -39.71
N ASP A 35 -12.44 19.66 -38.42
CA ASP A 35 -12.03 18.37 -37.82
C ASP A 35 -13.17 17.56 -37.19
N ALA A 36 -14.40 17.65 -37.70
CA ALA A 36 -15.45 16.75 -37.22
C ALA A 36 -16.32 16.11 -38.30
N GLN A 37 -16.80 16.80 -39.35
CA GLN A 37 -17.79 16.17 -40.25
C GLN A 37 -17.81 16.61 -41.74
N THR A 38 -16.90 17.46 -42.23
CA THR A 38 -16.97 17.95 -43.63
C THR A 38 -15.73 17.62 -44.46
N ARG A 39 -15.86 16.68 -45.41
CA ARG A 39 -14.86 16.42 -46.47
C ARG A 39 -14.94 17.52 -47.53
N LEU A 40 -14.33 18.67 -47.30
CA LEU A 40 -14.18 19.71 -48.33
C LEU A 40 -13.06 19.32 -49.32
N THR A 41 -13.31 19.56 -50.60
CA THR A 41 -12.33 19.40 -51.69
C THR A 41 -11.41 20.62 -51.79
N TYR A 42 -10.26 20.46 -52.46
CA TYR A 42 -9.22 21.49 -52.60
C TYR A 42 -9.75 22.86 -53.14
N PRO A 43 -10.67 22.90 -54.12
CA PRO A 43 -11.25 24.16 -54.61
C PRO A 43 -12.16 24.86 -53.59
N GLU A 44 -12.87 24.10 -52.77
CA GLU A 44 -13.79 24.65 -51.76
C GLU A 44 -13.03 25.30 -50.60
N LEU A 45 -11.88 24.73 -50.20
CA LEU A 45 -11.01 25.30 -49.17
C LEU A 45 -10.40 26.64 -49.61
N ILE A 46 -9.96 26.74 -50.87
CA ILE A 46 -9.43 27.97 -51.47
C ILE A 46 -10.50 29.06 -51.51
N THR A 47 -11.75 28.69 -51.82
CA THR A 47 -12.88 29.63 -51.90
C THR A 47 -13.25 30.19 -50.52
N ALA A 48 -13.28 29.35 -49.49
CA ALA A 48 -13.56 29.75 -48.11
C ALA A 48 -12.47 30.67 -47.52
N LEU A 49 -11.20 30.43 -47.85
CA LEU A 49 -10.09 31.28 -47.41
C LEU A 49 -10.05 32.63 -48.15
N ASN A 50 -10.43 32.64 -49.43
CA ASN A 50 -10.49 33.86 -50.23
C ASN A 50 -11.56 34.86 -49.75
N SER A 51 -12.69 34.38 -49.22
CA SER A 51 -13.80 35.24 -48.76
C SER A 51 -13.55 35.89 -47.39
N LYS A 52 -12.69 35.31 -46.55
CA LYS A 52 -12.40 35.82 -45.19
C LYS A 52 -11.18 36.73 -45.09
N LEU A 53 -10.27 36.71 -46.07
CA LEU A 53 -9.06 37.52 -46.07
C LEU A 53 -9.27 38.85 -46.82
N PRO A 54 -9.16 40.03 -46.18
CA PRO A 54 -9.35 41.32 -46.86
C PRO A 54 -8.24 41.58 -47.89
N ASN A 55 -8.63 42.03 -49.09
CA ASN A 55 -7.72 42.22 -50.24
C ASN A 55 -6.62 43.28 -50.01
N GLN A 56 -6.80 44.21 -49.08
CA GLN A 56 -5.90 45.35 -48.89
C GLN A 56 -4.62 45.03 -48.08
N VAL A 57 -4.53 43.86 -47.42
CA VAL A 57 -3.43 43.58 -46.46
C VAL A 57 -2.32 42.71 -47.05
N PHE A 58 -2.60 41.92 -48.09
CA PHE A 58 -1.63 40.95 -48.62
C PHE A 58 -1.42 41.12 -50.12
N LYS A 59 -0.26 41.69 -50.51
CA LYS A 59 0.14 41.86 -51.92
C LYS A 59 0.17 40.53 -52.71
N ASN A 60 0.43 39.40 -52.03
CA ASN A 60 0.50 38.06 -52.61
C ASN A 60 -0.48 37.08 -51.94
N LYS A 61 -1.77 37.45 -51.90
CA LYS A 61 -2.85 36.67 -51.27
C LYS A 61 -2.92 35.22 -51.78
N GLY A 62 -2.62 34.97 -53.06
CA GLY A 62 -2.62 33.62 -53.64
C GLY A 62 -1.53 32.69 -53.07
N GLU A 63 -0.33 33.20 -52.81
CA GLU A 63 0.80 32.40 -52.29
C GLU A 63 0.61 32.06 -50.80
N LEU A 64 0.02 32.97 -50.02
CA LEU A 64 -0.31 32.72 -48.63
C LEU A 64 -1.37 31.61 -48.49
N ILE A 65 -2.37 31.60 -49.38
CA ILE A 65 -3.41 30.57 -49.41
C ILE A 65 -2.83 29.21 -49.80
N LYS A 66 -1.96 29.15 -50.82
CA LYS A 66 -1.24 27.92 -51.19
C LYS A 66 -0.39 27.37 -50.04
N TRP A 67 0.33 28.24 -49.33
CA TRP A 67 1.16 27.85 -48.18
C TRP A 67 0.32 27.31 -47.01
N LEU A 68 -0.80 27.96 -46.67
CA LEU A 68 -1.71 27.49 -45.62
C LEU A 68 -2.34 26.13 -45.96
N VAL A 69 -2.71 25.93 -47.23
CA VAL A 69 -3.28 24.65 -47.70
C VAL A 69 -2.24 23.50 -47.60
N LEU A 70 -0.97 23.79 -47.88
CA LEU A 70 0.14 22.84 -47.71
C LEU A 70 0.35 22.45 -46.24
N GLN A 71 0.24 23.40 -45.30
CA GLN A 71 0.38 23.15 -43.86
C GLN A 71 -0.81 22.36 -43.27
N VAL A 72 -2.01 22.50 -43.86
CA VAL A 72 -3.20 21.75 -43.45
C VAL A 72 -3.13 20.31 -43.97
N LYS A 73 -2.67 20.11 -45.22
CA LYS A 73 -2.43 18.76 -45.77
C LYS A 73 -1.26 18.04 -45.09
N SER A 74 -0.23 18.74 -44.63
CA SER A 74 0.94 18.13 -43.98
C SER A 74 0.68 17.54 -42.59
N ARG A 75 -0.54 17.69 -42.02
CA ARG A 75 -0.93 16.98 -40.80
C ARG A 75 -1.44 15.55 -41.03
N LYS A 76 -1.50 15.06 -42.28
CA LYS A 76 -1.72 13.64 -42.56
C LYS A 76 -0.83 13.17 -43.72
N VAL A 77 0.12 12.30 -43.36
CA VAL A 77 0.83 11.32 -44.20
C VAL A 77 2.09 11.80 -44.94
N ASP A 78 3.23 11.41 -44.37
CA ASP A 78 4.44 11.02 -45.09
C ASP A 78 4.10 9.97 -46.17
N LYS A 79 4.14 10.36 -47.45
CA LYS A 79 4.23 9.42 -48.59
C LYS A 79 5.06 10.04 -49.72
N ALA A 80 6.07 9.28 -50.13
CA ALA A 80 6.71 9.23 -51.44
C ALA A 80 7.36 10.54 -51.99
N LEU A 81 8.69 10.61 -51.87
CA LEU A 81 9.53 11.35 -52.80
C LEU A 81 9.63 10.52 -54.10
N SER A 82 8.91 10.92 -55.14
CA SER A 82 8.96 10.31 -56.46
C SER A 82 8.63 11.34 -57.55
N LYS A 83 9.06 11.03 -58.77
CA LYS A 83 9.01 11.76 -60.05
C LYS A 83 7.65 12.42 -60.37
N ASP A 84 6.58 11.93 -59.74
CA ASP A 84 5.20 12.41 -59.87
C ASP A 84 5.01 13.91 -59.53
N ARG A 85 5.83 14.46 -58.62
CA ARG A 85 5.74 15.90 -58.23
C ARG A 85 6.10 16.88 -59.36
N GLU A 86 6.97 16.48 -60.28
CA GLU A 86 7.41 17.35 -61.36
C GLU A 86 6.37 17.41 -62.49
N ASP A 87 5.79 16.25 -62.83
CA ASP A 87 4.73 16.12 -63.83
C ASP A 87 3.41 16.78 -63.36
N ASP A 88 3.08 16.69 -62.07
CA ASP A 88 1.93 17.38 -61.47
C ASP A 88 2.10 18.92 -61.44
N LEU A 89 3.33 19.41 -61.27
CA LEU A 89 3.65 20.85 -61.30
C LEU A 89 3.65 21.41 -62.73
N LEU A 90 4.05 20.60 -63.71
CA LEU A 90 3.94 20.91 -65.13
C LEU A 90 2.47 20.97 -65.59
N GLN A 91 1.62 20.02 -65.16
CA GLN A 91 0.17 20.06 -65.45
C GLN A 91 -0.55 21.24 -64.78
N ALA A 92 -0.01 21.75 -63.67
CA ALA A 92 -0.54 22.91 -62.95
C ALA A 92 0.00 24.28 -63.43
N GLY A 93 0.83 24.31 -64.47
CA GLY A 93 1.33 25.56 -65.09
C GLY A 93 2.40 26.29 -64.27
N ALA A 94 3.25 25.57 -63.53
CA ALA A 94 4.34 26.16 -62.76
C ALA A 94 5.38 26.85 -63.67
N THR A 95 6.00 27.92 -63.16
CA THR A 95 7.06 28.66 -63.86
C THR A 95 8.42 27.94 -63.76
N ASP A 96 9.30 28.17 -64.73
CA ASP A 96 10.63 27.56 -64.80
C ASP A 96 11.49 27.83 -63.55
N GLU A 97 11.32 28.98 -62.90
CA GLU A 97 12.00 29.31 -61.64
C GLU A 97 11.54 28.45 -60.47
N LEU A 98 10.26 28.04 -60.43
CA LEU A 98 9.72 27.17 -59.38
C LEU A 98 10.22 25.72 -59.57
N LEU A 99 10.28 25.25 -60.83
CA LEU A 99 10.87 23.97 -61.19
C LEU A 99 12.38 23.94 -60.86
N ALA A 100 13.10 25.04 -61.12
CA ALA A 100 14.50 25.17 -60.75
C ALA A 100 14.73 25.16 -59.23
N ALA A 101 13.85 25.81 -58.44
CA ALA A 101 13.94 25.80 -56.98
C ALA A 101 13.66 24.42 -56.36
N VAL A 102 12.75 23.63 -56.95
CA VAL A 102 12.47 22.24 -56.52
C VAL A 102 13.66 21.32 -56.86
N ARG A 103 14.27 21.50 -58.03
CA ARG A 103 15.50 20.80 -58.43
C ARG A 103 16.70 21.19 -57.56
N ALA A 104 16.79 22.46 -57.13
CA ALA A 104 17.87 22.96 -56.27
C ALA A 104 17.75 22.52 -54.79
N ASN A 105 16.54 22.22 -54.31
CA ASN A 105 16.28 21.73 -52.95
C ASN A 105 16.09 20.21 -52.84
N SER A 106 16.24 19.47 -53.95
CA SER A 106 16.33 18.01 -53.94
C SER A 106 17.82 17.65 -53.95
N PRO A 107 18.35 16.92 -52.96
CA PRO A 107 19.77 16.57 -52.96
C PRO A 107 20.07 15.73 -54.20
N ALA A 108 20.97 16.23 -55.05
CA ALA A 108 21.49 15.46 -56.17
C ALA A 108 22.12 14.17 -55.64
N LEU A 109 21.59 13.03 -56.06
CA LEU A 109 22.20 11.71 -55.84
C LEU A 109 23.61 11.71 -56.45
N PRO A 110 24.66 11.34 -55.72
CA PRO A 110 25.95 11.11 -56.35
C PRO A 110 25.84 9.93 -57.32
N LYS A 111 26.28 10.16 -58.57
CA LYS A 111 26.50 9.11 -59.56
C LYS A 111 27.57 8.14 -59.04
N ALA A 112 27.35 6.87 -59.32
CA ALA A 112 28.06 5.72 -58.76
C ALA A 112 29.60 5.77 -58.91
N SER A 113 30.30 5.32 -57.86
CA SER A 113 31.42 4.39 -58.02
C SER A 113 31.03 3.05 -57.38
N PRO A 114 31.27 1.90 -58.02
CA PRO A 114 31.27 0.62 -57.33
C PRO A 114 32.53 0.54 -56.44
N ASP A 115 32.50 -0.31 -55.42
CA ASP A 115 33.59 -0.60 -54.47
C ASP A 115 33.70 0.32 -53.25
N THR A 116 32.78 0.13 -52.28
CA THR A 116 33.12 0.04 -50.85
C THR A 116 32.04 -0.76 -50.13
N HIS A 117 32.27 -2.06 -49.90
CA HIS A 117 31.39 -2.91 -49.06
C HIS A 117 31.53 -2.64 -47.54
N ASP A 118 32.32 -1.65 -47.14
CA ASP A 118 32.57 -1.26 -45.74
C ASP A 118 32.19 0.21 -45.44
N ALA A 119 31.33 0.83 -46.26
CA ALA A 119 30.88 2.19 -45.98
C ALA A 119 30.00 2.21 -44.71
N VAL A 120 30.47 2.87 -43.64
CA VAL A 120 29.65 3.18 -42.46
C VAL A 120 28.91 4.49 -42.70
N VAL A 121 27.58 4.47 -42.59
CA VAL A 121 26.76 5.68 -42.75
C VAL A 121 26.47 6.30 -41.39
N ASP A 122 26.85 7.58 -41.21
CA ASP A 122 26.42 8.37 -40.04
C ASP A 122 25.02 8.96 -40.29
N LEU A 123 24.07 8.54 -39.46
CA LEU A 123 22.66 8.89 -39.54
C LEU A 123 22.28 10.08 -38.65
N GLY A 124 23.21 10.65 -37.88
CA GLY A 124 22.95 11.77 -36.98
C GLY A 124 22.01 11.39 -35.84
N GLU A 125 20.94 12.15 -35.62
CA GLU A 125 19.98 11.88 -34.53
C GLU A 125 18.88 10.90 -34.99
N LEU A 126 18.84 9.74 -34.33
CA LEU A 126 18.01 8.59 -34.69
C LEU A 126 16.60 8.62 -34.09
N GLY A 127 16.35 9.45 -33.08
CA GLY A 127 15.17 9.34 -32.20
C GLY A 127 13.82 9.29 -32.93
N ASN A 128 13.65 10.10 -33.98
CA ASN A 128 12.40 10.15 -34.77
C ASN A 128 12.37 9.16 -35.95
N ARG A 129 13.45 8.39 -36.14
CA ARG A 129 13.65 7.48 -37.28
C ARG A 129 13.49 6.01 -36.89
N ALA A 130 13.16 5.73 -35.63
CA ALA A 130 12.90 4.39 -35.11
C ALA A 130 11.56 3.84 -35.62
N THR A 131 11.54 2.58 -36.04
CA THR A 131 10.31 1.85 -36.36
C THR A 131 9.65 1.30 -35.11
N ASN A 132 10.45 0.93 -34.11
CA ASN A 132 9.98 0.54 -32.78
C ASN A 132 10.96 1.06 -31.73
N LEU A 133 10.63 2.17 -31.08
CA LEU A 133 11.44 2.74 -30.01
C LEU A 133 10.98 2.22 -28.65
N VAL A 134 11.81 1.40 -28.02
CA VAL A 134 11.56 0.94 -26.65
C VAL A 134 11.99 2.02 -25.67
N LYS A 135 11.12 2.35 -24.72
CA LYS A 135 11.42 3.29 -23.63
C LYS A 135 12.05 2.54 -22.45
N PRO A 136 13.00 3.15 -21.73
CA PRO A 136 13.58 2.55 -20.52
C PRO A 136 12.53 2.35 -19.44
N ASP A 137 12.60 1.21 -18.74
CA ASP A 137 11.81 0.93 -17.54
C ASP A 137 12.65 1.26 -16.31
N PHE A 138 12.14 2.14 -15.44
CA PHE A 138 12.96 2.75 -14.39
C PHE A 138 12.92 1.96 -13.09
N THR A 139 14.09 1.84 -12.45
CA THR A 139 14.21 1.24 -11.13
C THR A 139 13.51 2.07 -10.05
N PRO A 140 13.04 1.43 -8.95
CA PRO A 140 12.52 2.11 -7.78
C PRO A 140 13.45 3.22 -7.27
N GLU A 141 14.77 3.00 -7.24
CA GLU A 141 15.78 3.96 -6.78
C GLU A 141 15.76 5.28 -7.56
N ALA A 142 15.56 5.21 -8.89
CA ALA A 142 15.43 6.39 -9.72
C ALA A 142 14.10 7.14 -9.46
N LEU A 143 13.02 6.41 -9.18
CA LEU A 143 11.72 6.96 -8.79
C LEU A 143 11.78 7.65 -7.41
N LYS A 144 12.60 7.15 -6.47
CA LYS A 144 12.83 7.80 -5.16
C LYS A 144 13.55 9.13 -5.29
N ALA A 145 14.61 9.17 -6.10
CA ALA A 145 15.49 10.33 -6.21
C ALA A 145 14.86 11.48 -7.01
N GLY A 146 13.90 11.19 -7.89
CA GLY A 146 13.30 12.17 -8.79
C GLY A 146 14.37 12.73 -9.75
N VAL A 147 14.65 12.00 -10.83
CA VAL A 147 15.76 12.33 -11.72
C VAL A 147 15.27 13.06 -12.97
N THR A 148 15.86 14.23 -13.24
CA THR A 148 15.72 14.92 -14.54
C THR A 148 17.07 14.95 -15.24
N GLY A 149 17.12 14.57 -16.51
CA GLY A 149 18.36 14.56 -17.27
C GLY A 149 18.20 13.90 -18.63
N SER A 150 19.31 13.70 -19.33
CA SER A 150 19.31 12.99 -20.60
C SER A 150 20.46 12.00 -20.69
N VAL A 151 20.17 10.82 -21.24
CA VAL A 151 21.19 9.84 -21.61
C VAL A 151 21.28 9.82 -23.13
N ARG A 152 22.44 10.23 -23.64
CA ARG A 152 22.77 10.19 -25.05
C ARG A 152 23.58 8.93 -25.32
N LEU A 153 23.14 8.14 -26.29
CA LEU A 153 23.78 6.88 -26.67
C LEU A 153 24.21 6.97 -28.14
N LYS A 154 25.36 6.38 -28.45
CA LYS A 154 25.78 6.07 -29.81
C LYS A 154 25.38 4.63 -30.10
N LEU A 155 24.62 4.42 -31.17
CA LEU A 155 24.13 3.13 -31.61
C LEU A 155 24.83 2.73 -32.91
N GLU A 156 25.14 1.43 -33.02
CA GLU A 156 25.54 0.79 -34.26
C GLU A 156 24.41 -0.13 -34.72
N LEU A 157 24.06 -0.03 -36.00
CA LEU A 157 22.97 -0.76 -36.62
C LEU A 157 23.52 -1.72 -37.69
N ASP A 158 22.94 -2.92 -37.78
CA ASP A 158 23.14 -3.81 -38.93
C ASP A 158 22.25 -3.41 -40.12
N GLU A 159 22.40 -4.08 -41.26
CA GLU A 159 21.63 -3.86 -42.49
C GLU A 159 20.10 -4.01 -42.30
N ALA A 160 19.66 -4.77 -41.29
CA ALA A 160 18.26 -4.96 -40.94
C ALA A 160 17.73 -3.86 -39.98
N GLY A 161 18.56 -2.90 -39.60
CA GLY A 161 18.22 -1.81 -38.69
C GLY A 161 18.13 -2.26 -37.22
N GLN A 162 18.71 -3.41 -36.86
CA GLN A 162 18.83 -3.87 -35.48
C GLN A 162 20.04 -3.24 -34.81
N VAL A 163 19.91 -2.92 -33.52
CA VAL A 163 21.02 -2.36 -32.72
C VAL A 163 22.00 -3.48 -32.37
N THR A 164 23.17 -3.47 -33.00
CA THR A 164 24.26 -4.44 -32.75
C THR A 164 25.16 -4.00 -31.59
N SER A 165 25.32 -2.69 -31.40
CA SER A 165 26.02 -2.14 -30.25
C SER A 165 25.38 -0.81 -29.79
N ALA A 166 25.49 -0.54 -28.49
CA ALA A 166 25.03 0.71 -27.89
C ALA A 166 26.06 1.14 -26.85
N THR A 167 26.58 2.36 -26.99
CA THR A 167 27.59 2.94 -26.10
C THR A 167 27.10 4.27 -25.53
N PRO A 168 27.23 4.50 -24.21
CA PRO A 168 26.80 5.76 -23.62
C PRO A 168 27.78 6.88 -23.96
N LEU A 169 27.26 7.99 -24.49
CA LEU A 169 27.98 9.25 -24.68
C LEU A 169 27.81 10.18 -23.48
N THR A 170 26.69 10.05 -22.77
CA THR A 170 26.51 10.64 -21.44
C THR A 170 26.12 9.54 -20.46
N SER A 171 26.57 9.69 -19.21
CA SER A 171 26.25 8.78 -18.12
C SER A 171 25.40 9.47 -17.07
N LEU A 172 24.30 8.83 -16.69
CA LEU A 172 23.45 9.19 -15.57
C LEU A 172 23.51 8.08 -14.51
N GLY A 173 23.58 8.46 -13.23
CA GLY A 173 23.69 7.53 -12.10
C GLY A 173 22.42 6.68 -11.86
N ASN A 174 22.39 5.94 -10.75
CA ASN A 174 21.24 5.13 -10.30
C ASN A 174 20.76 4.05 -11.29
N GLY A 175 21.66 3.49 -12.11
CA GLY A 175 21.32 2.45 -13.09
C GLY A 175 20.55 2.94 -14.32
N LEU A 176 20.31 4.26 -14.45
CA LEU A 176 19.56 4.86 -15.54
C LEU A 176 20.23 4.71 -16.90
N THR A 177 21.57 4.77 -16.92
CA THR A 177 22.36 4.53 -18.14
C THR A 177 22.17 3.09 -18.64
N GLU A 178 22.18 2.11 -17.75
CA GLU A 178 22.00 0.70 -18.11
C GLU A 178 20.58 0.40 -18.59
N GLN A 179 19.57 1.00 -17.98
CA GLN A 179 18.18 0.89 -18.46
C GLN A 179 18.00 1.52 -19.84
N ALA A 180 18.64 2.67 -20.09
CA ALA A 180 18.66 3.30 -21.40
C ALA A 180 19.35 2.42 -22.45
N LEU A 181 20.49 1.81 -22.11
CA LEU A 181 21.19 0.87 -22.98
C LEU A 181 20.34 -0.38 -23.26
N GLY A 182 19.68 -0.94 -22.24
CA GLY A 182 18.80 -2.09 -22.38
C GLY A 182 17.58 -1.81 -23.27
N ALA A 183 16.99 -0.62 -23.18
CA ALA A 183 15.92 -0.19 -24.05
C ALA A 183 16.40 0.08 -25.49
N ALA A 184 17.57 0.72 -25.64
CA ALA A 184 18.15 0.99 -26.96
C ALA A 184 18.44 -0.32 -27.72
N ARG A 185 19.02 -1.32 -27.07
CA ARG A 185 19.30 -2.65 -27.68
C ARG A 185 18.04 -3.39 -28.13
N LYS A 186 16.87 -3.08 -27.56
CA LYS A 186 15.58 -3.65 -27.95
C LYS A 186 14.86 -2.83 -29.01
N SER A 187 15.38 -1.64 -29.35
CA SER A 187 14.78 -0.75 -30.33
C SER A 187 15.21 -1.15 -31.74
N THR A 188 14.34 -0.92 -32.72
CA THR A 188 14.62 -1.22 -34.14
C THR A 188 14.38 0.01 -35.01
N PHE A 189 15.14 0.09 -36.11
CA PHE A 189 15.12 1.20 -37.04
C PHE A 189 14.83 0.71 -38.45
N SER A 190 14.31 1.60 -39.31
CA SER A 190 13.95 1.21 -40.68
C SER A 190 15.20 0.81 -41.49
N PRO A 191 15.23 -0.37 -42.14
CA PRO A 191 16.32 -0.76 -43.04
C PRO A 191 16.56 0.25 -44.17
N ALA A 192 15.52 0.99 -44.57
CA ALA A 192 15.61 2.03 -45.59
C ALA A 192 16.56 3.19 -45.21
N LEU A 193 16.88 3.37 -43.93
CA LEU A 193 17.86 4.36 -43.46
C LEU A 193 19.28 4.05 -43.92
N ILE A 194 19.59 2.77 -44.15
CA ILE A 194 20.93 2.27 -44.50
C ILE A 194 21.11 2.23 -46.03
N ASN A 195 20.03 2.49 -46.78
CA ASN A 195 19.97 2.70 -48.22
C ASN A 195 20.69 1.61 -49.06
N GLY A 196 20.76 0.38 -48.56
CA GLY A 196 21.31 -0.79 -49.25
C GLY A 196 22.77 -0.66 -49.74
N LYS A 197 23.50 0.36 -49.28
CA LYS A 197 24.88 0.68 -49.73
C LYS A 197 25.93 0.56 -48.64
N ALA A 198 25.52 0.26 -47.41
CA ALA A 198 26.34 0.25 -46.22
C ALA A 198 26.05 -1.02 -45.42
N SER A 199 27.10 -1.73 -45.00
CA SER A 199 26.95 -2.94 -44.18
C SER A 199 26.60 -2.62 -42.73
N ARG A 200 26.84 -1.38 -42.27
CA ARG A 200 26.52 -0.88 -40.93
C ARG A 200 26.20 0.62 -40.96
N ALA A 201 25.39 1.07 -40.00
CA ALA A 201 25.13 2.48 -39.78
C ALA A 201 25.38 2.88 -38.33
N VAL A 202 25.77 4.13 -38.11
CA VAL A 202 26.01 4.71 -36.79
C VAL A 202 25.08 5.89 -36.60
N GLY A 203 24.53 6.06 -35.41
CA GLY A 203 23.80 7.27 -35.09
C GLY A 203 23.69 7.48 -33.59
N THR A 204 23.13 8.61 -33.19
CA THR A 204 22.94 8.96 -31.78
C THR A 204 21.46 9.01 -31.43
N ILE A 205 21.12 8.55 -30.23
CA ILE A 205 19.78 8.73 -29.66
C ILE A 205 19.89 9.41 -28.30
N THR A 206 18.99 10.35 -28.03
CA THR A 206 18.90 11.05 -26.75
C THR A 206 17.61 10.64 -26.06
N TYR A 207 17.72 9.95 -24.93
CA TYR A 207 16.58 9.71 -24.05
C TYR A 207 16.50 10.83 -23.02
N ASN A 208 15.45 11.65 -23.12
CA ASN A 208 15.14 12.67 -22.13
C ASN A 208 14.28 12.07 -21.01
N PHE A 209 14.69 12.29 -19.77
CA PHE A 209 14.03 11.76 -18.58
C PHE A 209 13.57 12.89 -17.69
N LYS A 210 12.31 12.78 -17.24
CA LYS A 210 11.77 13.53 -16.12
C LYS A 210 11.03 12.55 -15.23
N ILE A 211 11.75 11.99 -14.27
CA ILE A 211 11.21 11.10 -13.25
C ILE A 211 10.85 11.99 -12.07
N ASN A 212 9.56 12.19 -11.84
CA ASN A 212 9.11 12.92 -10.66
C ASN A 212 9.26 12.03 -9.44
N LYS A 213 9.69 12.60 -8.32
CA LYS A 213 9.62 11.91 -7.02
C LYS A 213 8.18 11.48 -6.78
N ILE A 214 7.97 10.22 -6.42
CA ILE A 214 6.63 9.74 -6.09
C ILE A 214 6.18 10.44 -4.81
N ASP A 215 5.06 11.15 -4.88
CA ASP A 215 4.39 11.64 -3.69
C ASP A 215 3.77 10.45 -2.95
N VAL A 216 4.29 10.17 -1.76
CA VAL A 216 3.85 9.06 -0.92
C VAL A 216 2.60 9.41 -0.11
N VAL A 217 2.24 10.70 -0.01
CA VAL A 217 1.11 11.16 0.82
C VAL A 217 -0.22 10.51 0.41
N PRO A 218 -0.59 10.43 -0.88
CA PRO A 218 -1.83 9.76 -1.29
C PRO A 218 -1.84 8.26 -1.00
N ILE A 219 -0.69 7.60 -1.16
CA ILE A 219 -0.54 6.16 -0.90
C ILE A 219 -0.70 5.89 0.60
N LEU A 220 -0.06 6.72 1.43
CA LEU A 220 -0.16 6.64 2.88
C LEU A 220 -1.59 6.89 3.37
N ALA A 221 -2.27 7.91 2.82
CA ALA A 221 -3.65 8.21 3.17
C ALA A 221 -4.61 7.07 2.81
N ALA A 222 -4.43 6.43 1.65
CA ALA A 222 -5.20 5.25 1.25
C ALA A 222 -4.93 4.06 2.18
N ALA A 223 -3.67 3.82 2.56
CA ALA A 223 -3.30 2.78 3.51
C ALA A 223 -3.91 3.01 4.90
N ASP A 224 -3.88 4.25 5.40
CA ASP A 224 -4.51 4.63 6.66
C ASP A 224 -6.02 4.42 6.65
N GLU A 225 -6.68 4.75 5.55
CA GLU A 225 -8.11 4.53 5.39
C GLU A 225 -8.45 3.03 5.35
N ALA A 226 -7.69 2.22 4.61
CA ALA A 226 -7.84 0.77 4.59
C ALA A 226 -7.64 0.17 5.99
N ARG A 227 -6.60 0.61 6.72
CA ARG A 227 -6.35 0.19 8.11
C ARG A 227 -7.49 0.55 9.04
N LYS A 228 -8.06 1.76 8.95
CA LYS A 228 -9.23 2.19 9.75
C LYS A 228 -10.45 1.32 9.50
N ARG A 229 -10.62 0.82 8.27
CA ARG A 229 -11.65 -0.16 7.89
C ARG A 229 -11.31 -1.60 8.29
N SER A 230 -10.22 -1.80 9.04
CA SER A 230 -9.68 -3.12 9.41
C SER A 230 -9.23 -3.98 8.23
N GLU A 231 -9.02 -3.38 7.05
CA GLU A 231 -8.54 -4.05 5.84
C GLU A 231 -7.00 -4.11 5.81
N CYS A 232 -6.39 -4.65 6.87
CA CYS A 232 -4.93 -4.69 7.03
C CYS A 232 -4.22 -5.41 5.89
N ASP A 233 -4.84 -6.41 5.28
CA ASP A 233 -4.28 -7.12 4.13
C ASP A 233 -4.13 -6.23 2.90
N LYS A 234 -4.95 -5.17 2.77
CA LYS A 234 -4.82 -4.15 1.72
C LYS A 234 -3.87 -3.02 2.12
N ALA A 235 -3.87 -2.64 3.41
CA ALA A 235 -3.02 -1.55 3.90
C ALA A 235 -1.52 -1.89 3.94
N ILE A 236 -1.17 -3.12 4.35
CA ILE A 236 0.24 -3.55 4.52
C ILE A 236 1.06 -3.41 3.23
N PRO A 237 0.58 -3.84 2.04
CA PRO A 237 1.29 -3.62 0.78
C PRO A 237 1.57 -2.14 0.48
N ASP A 238 0.60 -1.26 0.73
CA ASP A 238 0.75 0.17 0.48
C ASP A 238 1.73 0.84 1.44
N TYR A 239 1.68 0.51 2.74
CA TYR A 239 2.72 0.96 3.67
C TYR A 239 4.10 0.44 3.28
N SER A 240 4.20 -0.82 2.84
CA SER A 240 5.46 -1.40 2.38
C SER A 240 5.97 -0.70 1.12
N ARG A 241 5.08 -0.31 0.22
CA ARG A 241 5.41 0.51 -0.95
C ARG A 241 5.92 1.89 -0.54
N VAL A 242 5.29 2.54 0.43
CA VAL A 242 5.77 3.83 0.97
C VAL A 242 7.15 3.69 1.58
N ILE A 243 7.39 2.68 2.42
CA ILE A 243 8.70 2.40 3.03
C ILE A 243 9.76 2.14 1.95
N ASN A 244 9.40 1.39 0.91
CA ASN A 244 10.29 1.14 -0.22
C ASN A 244 10.61 2.43 -0.98
N ILE A 245 9.71 3.41 -1.05
CA ILE A 245 9.95 4.69 -1.73
C ILE A 245 10.69 5.70 -0.81
N ASN A 246 10.36 5.70 0.48
CA ASN A 246 10.91 6.58 1.49
C ASN A 246 11.07 5.79 2.80
N ASP A 247 12.28 5.30 3.04
CA ASP A 247 12.66 4.54 4.24
C ASP A 247 12.74 5.40 5.51
N ARG A 248 12.52 6.71 5.39
CA ARG A 248 12.42 7.65 6.51
C ARG A 248 10.99 8.08 6.84
N GLU A 249 9.99 7.51 6.18
CA GLU A 249 8.58 7.81 6.49
C GLU A 249 8.12 7.04 7.74
N SER A 250 8.29 7.65 8.92
CA SER A 250 7.93 7.05 10.21
C SER A 250 6.47 6.56 10.27
N ARG A 251 5.54 7.30 9.66
CA ARG A 251 4.10 6.96 9.64
C ARG A 251 3.81 5.65 8.92
N ALA A 252 4.58 5.31 7.89
CA ALA A 252 4.37 4.07 7.15
C ALA A 252 4.80 2.85 7.98
N TYR A 253 5.91 2.97 8.71
CA TYR A 253 6.34 1.97 9.68
C TYR A 253 5.34 1.83 10.82
N ALA A 254 4.87 2.94 11.40
CA ALA A 254 3.85 2.93 12.44
C ALA A 254 2.61 2.19 11.91
N GLY A 255 2.00 2.68 10.83
CA GLY A 255 0.79 2.11 10.23
C GLY A 255 0.89 0.60 9.95
N ARG A 256 2.01 0.15 9.36
CA ARG A 256 2.25 -1.27 9.10
C ARG A 256 2.44 -2.09 10.39
N GLY A 257 3.16 -1.53 11.37
CA GLY A 257 3.32 -2.08 12.71
C GLY A 257 1.99 -2.29 13.43
N LEU A 258 1.07 -1.31 13.37
CA LEU A 258 -0.29 -1.49 13.90
C LEU A 258 -1.05 -2.59 13.17
N CYS A 259 -0.96 -2.66 11.84
CA CYS A 259 -1.62 -3.72 11.08
C CYS A 259 -1.15 -5.11 11.52
N TYR A 260 0.15 -5.29 11.76
CA TYR A 260 0.67 -6.54 12.30
C TYR A 260 0.20 -6.80 13.73
N LEU A 261 0.18 -5.77 14.59
CA LEU A 261 -0.36 -5.87 15.94
C LEU A 261 -1.84 -6.30 15.95
N MET A 262 -2.67 -5.73 15.08
CA MET A 262 -4.08 -6.10 14.90
C MET A 262 -4.26 -7.57 14.49
N LYS A 263 -3.28 -8.11 13.73
CA LYS A 263 -3.24 -9.52 13.33
C LYS A 263 -2.54 -10.42 14.35
N ALA A 264 -2.22 -9.91 15.55
CA ALA A 264 -1.42 -10.58 16.58
C ALA A 264 -0.04 -11.08 16.12
N ASP A 265 0.50 -10.49 15.04
CA ASP A 265 1.83 -10.80 14.55
C ASP A 265 2.88 -9.90 15.21
N TYR A 266 3.16 -10.19 16.47
CA TYR A 266 4.10 -9.39 17.28
C TYR A 266 5.54 -9.47 16.76
N ALA A 267 5.88 -10.52 16.01
CA ALA A 267 7.21 -10.70 15.43
C ALA A 267 7.48 -9.67 14.33
N ARG A 268 6.49 -9.40 13.47
CA ARG A 268 6.59 -8.36 12.44
C ARG A 268 6.24 -6.96 12.95
N ALA A 269 5.33 -6.84 13.92
CA ALA A 269 4.94 -5.55 14.49
C ALA A 269 6.10 -4.84 15.20
N LEU A 270 6.88 -5.57 16.01
CA LEU A 270 7.93 -5.00 16.84
C LEU A 270 8.98 -4.18 16.06
N PRO A 271 9.68 -4.73 15.04
CA PRO A 271 10.72 -3.99 14.32
C PRO A 271 10.17 -2.78 13.54
N ASP A 272 8.93 -2.85 13.05
CA ASP A 272 8.28 -1.72 12.40
C ASP A 272 8.01 -0.58 13.40
N LEU A 273 7.48 -0.90 14.58
CA LEU A 273 7.22 0.10 15.62
C LEU A 273 8.51 0.67 16.22
N GLU A 274 9.58 -0.12 16.34
CA GLU A 274 10.92 0.36 16.70
C GLU A 274 11.46 1.35 15.66
N SER A 275 11.29 1.04 14.36
CA SER A 275 11.67 1.93 13.26
C SER A 275 10.87 3.23 13.31
N ALA A 276 9.56 3.15 13.53
CA ALA A 276 8.69 4.32 13.66
C ALA A 276 9.12 5.24 14.83
N ALA A 277 9.36 4.66 16.02
CA ALA A 277 9.81 5.38 17.20
C ALA A 277 11.24 5.96 17.06
N THR A 278 12.10 5.30 16.27
CA THR A 278 13.46 5.78 15.97
C THR A 278 13.44 6.95 14.98
N LEU A 279 12.65 6.83 13.92
CA LEU A 279 12.52 7.85 12.88
C LEU A 279 11.78 9.10 13.39
N ASP A 280 10.82 8.93 14.31
CA ASP A 280 10.12 10.02 14.98
C ASP A 280 10.11 9.81 16.49
N SER A 281 11.22 10.17 17.12
CA SER A 281 11.40 10.09 18.58
C SER A 281 10.53 11.06 19.38
N SER A 282 9.77 11.93 18.70
CA SER A 282 8.86 12.89 19.32
C SER A 282 7.41 12.43 19.34
N ASN A 283 7.09 11.31 18.67
CA ASN A 283 5.74 10.79 18.59
C ASN A 283 5.39 9.87 19.78
N PRO A 284 4.58 10.31 20.76
CA PRO A 284 4.18 9.48 21.89
C PRO A 284 3.37 8.24 21.48
N GLU A 285 2.62 8.30 20.38
CA GLU A 285 1.79 7.19 19.91
C GLU A 285 2.64 5.98 19.51
N ALA A 286 3.77 6.22 18.84
CA ALA A 286 4.71 5.17 18.45
C ALA A 286 5.27 4.42 19.68
N PHE A 287 5.60 5.16 20.74
CA PHE A 287 6.06 4.56 22.00
C PHE A 287 4.95 3.81 22.73
N VAL A 288 3.70 4.29 22.71
CA VAL A 288 2.55 3.55 23.27
C VAL A 288 2.34 2.24 22.52
N GLN A 289 2.36 2.25 21.19
CA GLN A 289 2.21 1.04 20.38
C GLN A 289 3.34 0.05 20.65
N LEU A 290 4.58 0.55 20.75
CA LEU A 290 5.75 -0.26 21.08
C LEU A 290 5.65 -0.86 22.49
N ALA A 291 5.13 -0.10 23.46
CA ALA A 291 4.88 -0.59 24.80
C ALA A 291 3.86 -1.73 24.80
N VAL A 292 2.73 -1.53 24.11
CA VAL A 292 1.67 -2.53 23.96
C VAL A 292 2.20 -3.82 23.32
N VAL A 293 2.99 -3.74 22.25
CA VAL A 293 3.58 -4.95 21.64
C VAL A 293 4.54 -5.66 22.60
N ASN A 294 5.35 -4.92 23.35
CA ASN A 294 6.23 -5.50 24.35
C ASN A 294 5.45 -6.17 25.50
N ASP A 295 4.32 -5.60 25.91
CA ASP A 295 3.41 -6.18 26.91
C ASP A 295 2.89 -7.54 26.44
N PHE A 296 2.39 -7.65 25.21
CA PHE A 296 1.93 -8.92 24.63
C PHE A 296 3.04 -9.96 24.48
N LYS A 297 4.29 -9.53 24.27
CA LYS A 297 5.45 -10.43 24.23
C LYS A 297 5.98 -10.82 25.62
N GLY A 298 5.42 -10.27 26.70
CA GLY A 298 5.91 -10.48 28.06
C GLY A 298 7.19 -9.70 28.40
N ASN A 299 7.58 -8.74 27.55
CA ASN A 299 8.73 -7.87 27.75
C ASN A 299 8.37 -6.66 28.63
N PHE A 300 7.90 -6.91 29.85
CA PHE A 300 7.34 -5.88 30.73
C PHE A 300 8.29 -4.72 31.04
N LYS A 301 9.60 -4.99 31.16
CA LYS A 301 10.62 -3.94 31.37
C LYS A 301 10.69 -2.97 30.18
N ALA A 302 10.67 -3.49 28.96
CA ALA A 302 10.66 -2.67 27.75
C ALA A 302 9.31 -1.93 27.60
N SER A 303 8.20 -2.61 27.92
CA SER A 303 6.87 -1.99 27.98
C SER A 303 6.85 -0.76 28.91
N SER A 304 7.37 -0.91 30.14
CA SER A 304 7.53 0.18 31.12
C SER A 304 8.26 1.37 30.53
N SER A 305 9.45 1.12 29.98
CA SER A 305 10.34 2.16 29.48
C SER A 305 9.71 2.92 28.31
N ASN A 306 8.99 2.21 27.44
CA ASN A 306 8.28 2.81 26.33
C ASN A 306 7.07 3.64 26.78
N PHE A 307 6.30 3.19 27.77
CA PHE A 307 5.26 4.02 28.37
C PHE A 307 5.84 5.26 29.03
N GLU A 308 6.88 5.14 29.85
CA GLU A 308 7.57 6.29 30.46
C GLU A 308 8.05 7.29 29.40
N LYS A 309 8.59 6.79 28.28
CA LYS A 309 9.02 7.64 27.18
C LYS A 309 7.85 8.36 26.52
N ALA A 310 6.76 7.66 26.19
CA ALA A 310 5.55 8.27 25.64
C ALA A 310 5.03 9.39 26.56
N ILE A 311 5.02 9.13 27.85
CA ILE A 311 4.54 10.05 28.88
C ILE A 311 5.45 11.28 28.98
N SER A 312 6.78 11.10 28.91
CA SER A 312 7.74 12.21 28.90
C SER A 312 7.55 13.15 27.70
N LEU A 313 7.02 12.64 26.59
CA LEU A 313 6.70 13.43 25.39
C LEU A 313 5.35 14.15 25.50
N MET A 314 4.56 13.85 26.52
CA MET A 314 3.28 14.47 26.82
C MET A 314 3.32 15.08 28.23
N PRO A 315 4.15 16.10 28.48
CA PRO A 315 4.37 16.65 29.83
C PRO A 315 3.09 17.18 30.48
N GLN A 316 2.12 17.64 29.71
CA GLN A 316 0.79 18.04 30.18
C GLN A 316 -0.05 16.87 30.72
N LEU A 317 0.34 15.64 30.38
CA LEU A 317 -0.31 14.41 30.81
C LEU A 317 0.59 13.54 31.71
N ALA A 318 1.86 13.93 31.90
CA ALA A 318 2.89 13.24 32.68
C ALA A 318 2.64 13.26 34.19
N THR A 319 1.47 12.78 34.55
CA THR A 319 1.05 12.62 35.93
C THR A 319 1.44 11.21 36.39
N ARG A 320 1.90 11.09 37.63
CA ARG A 320 2.15 9.79 38.27
C ARG A 320 0.96 8.80 38.14
N PRO A 321 -0.32 9.24 38.20
CA PRO A 321 -1.48 8.44 37.82
C PRO A 321 -1.41 7.81 36.43
N MET A 322 -0.96 8.51 35.38
CA MET A 322 -0.87 7.95 34.04
C MET A 322 0.10 6.78 33.96
N ILE A 323 1.31 6.94 34.50
CA ILE A 323 2.32 5.86 34.56
C ILE A 323 1.72 4.66 35.30
N ARG A 324 1.02 4.91 36.42
CA ARG A 324 0.31 3.85 37.16
C ARG A 324 -0.75 3.16 36.30
N CYS A 325 -1.70 3.88 35.72
CA CYS A 325 -2.81 3.28 34.96
C CYS A 325 -2.29 2.43 33.79
N LEU A 326 -1.23 2.86 33.11
CA LEU A 326 -0.66 2.15 31.95
C LEU A 326 0.29 1.00 32.34
N TYR A 327 0.91 1.05 33.53
CA TYR A 327 1.98 0.15 33.95
C TYR A 327 1.81 -0.43 35.38
N ILE A 328 0.72 -1.16 35.64
CA ILE A 328 0.56 -1.94 36.89
C ILE A 328 0.68 -3.46 36.67
N ASP A 329 0.70 -3.96 35.44
CA ASP A 329 0.85 -5.39 35.18
C ASP A 329 2.30 -5.85 35.38
N LYS A 330 2.70 -6.03 36.65
CA LYS A 330 3.95 -6.72 36.99
C LYS A 330 3.74 -8.24 36.82
N PRO A 331 4.59 -8.94 36.05
CA PRO A 331 4.55 -10.40 36.02
C PRO A 331 4.84 -10.97 37.41
N GLY A 332 4.13 -12.04 37.77
CA GLY A 332 4.36 -12.78 39.02
C GLY A 332 3.65 -12.22 40.25
N ILE A 333 2.72 -11.27 40.11
CA ILE A 333 1.86 -10.85 41.22
C ILE A 333 0.77 -11.90 41.49
N THR A 334 0.49 -12.16 42.76
CA THR A 334 -0.62 -13.05 43.15
C THR A 334 -1.96 -12.37 42.87
N VAL A 335 -3.05 -13.15 42.88
CA VAL A 335 -4.42 -12.60 42.71
C VAL A 335 -4.73 -11.58 43.81
N GLU A 336 -4.23 -11.80 45.02
CA GLU A 336 -4.37 -10.88 46.16
C GLU A 336 -3.60 -9.57 45.93
N GLN A 337 -2.38 -9.66 45.39
CA GLN A 337 -1.58 -8.48 45.04
C GLN A 337 -2.22 -7.70 43.89
N ALA A 338 -2.75 -8.39 42.87
CA ALA A 338 -3.49 -7.78 41.79
C ALA A 338 -4.75 -7.05 42.30
N ARG A 339 -5.52 -7.69 43.21
CA ARG A 339 -6.68 -7.10 43.86
C ARG A 339 -6.31 -5.89 44.72
N ALA A 340 -5.23 -5.97 45.49
CA ALA A 340 -4.74 -4.85 46.29
C ALA A 340 -4.34 -3.64 45.43
N SER A 341 -3.82 -3.88 44.23
CA SER A 341 -3.49 -2.83 43.26
C SER A 341 -4.69 -2.32 42.45
N ALA A 342 -5.84 -2.98 42.53
CA ALA A 342 -6.97 -2.68 41.65
C ALA A 342 -7.59 -1.31 41.91
N ASP A 343 -7.73 -0.91 43.18
CA ASP A 343 -8.23 0.43 43.52
C ASP A 343 -7.27 1.52 43.02
N ASP A 344 -5.97 1.27 43.12
CA ASP A 344 -4.94 2.15 42.61
C ASP A 344 -4.98 2.29 41.07
N ILE A 345 -5.21 1.19 40.34
CA ILE A 345 -5.43 1.20 38.88
C ILE A 345 -6.66 2.05 38.56
N ILE A 346 -7.79 1.76 39.21
CA ILE A 346 -9.07 2.40 38.92
C ILE A 346 -8.98 3.90 39.18
N GLU A 347 -8.42 4.31 40.32
CA GLU A 347 -8.27 5.71 40.69
C GLU A 347 -7.32 6.44 39.73
N ALA A 348 -6.22 5.80 39.36
CA ALA A 348 -5.28 6.32 38.38
C ALA A 348 -5.96 6.57 37.02
N CYS A 349 -6.75 5.61 36.55
CA CYS A 349 -7.48 5.74 35.29
C CYS A 349 -8.63 6.77 35.38
N ASN A 350 -9.33 6.89 36.51
CA ASN A 350 -10.36 7.91 36.75
C ASN A 350 -9.79 9.33 36.72
N THR A 351 -8.62 9.53 37.34
CA THR A 351 -7.90 10.81 37.26
C THR A 351 -7.53 11.12 35.82
N PHE A 352 -7.10 10.11 35.05
CA PHE A 352 -6.66 10.30 33.68
C PHE A 352 -7.78 10.65 32.70
N PHE A 353 -8.99 10.10 32.86
CA PHE A 353 -10.14 10.39 31.98
C PHE A 353 -10.41 11.89 31.78
N LYS A 354 -10.07 12.73 32.76
CA LYS A 354 -10.27 14.18 32.66
C LYS A 354 -9.47 14.83 31.52
N ASN A 355 -8.34 14.23 31.12
CA ASN A 355 -7.38 14.82 30.19
C ASN A 355 -6.87 13.83 29.12
N ALA A 356 -7.50 12.66 28.95
CA ALA A 356 -6.99 11.60 28.09
C ALA A 356 -7.10 11.96 26.58
N PRO A 357 -6.01 11.86 25.79
CA PRO A 357 -6.10 11.92 24.33
C PRO A 357 -6.90 10.75 23.79
N ASP A 358 -7.66 11.00 22.72
CA ASP A 358 -8.53 10.00 22.07
C ASP A 358 -7.82 8.67 21.77
N PHE A 359 -6.56 8.73 21.32
CA PHE A 359 -5.78 7.53 20.98
C PHE A 359 -5.43 6.65 22.19
N LEU A 360 -5.39 7.22 23.41
CA LEU A 360 -5.18 6.48 24.65
C LEU A 360 -6.48 6.00 25.28
N THR A 361 -7.60 6.69 25.03
CA THR A 361 -8.88 6.45 25.73
C THR A 361 -9.31 4.99 25.73
N SER A 362 -9.19 4.30 24.59
CA SER A 362 -9.51 2.86 24.50
C SER A 362 -8.65 1.99 25.45
N LEU A 363 -7.36 2.27 25.55
CA LEU A 363 -6.43 1.57 26.45
C LEU A 363 -6.76 1.85 27.92
N VAL A 364 -7.18 3.05 28.26
CA VAL A 364 -7.61 3.42 29.63
C VAL A 364 -8.82 2.61 30.07
N TYR A 365 -9.82 2.51 29.18
CA TYR A 365 -10.98 1.67 29.44
C TYR A 365 -10.57 0.21 29.67
N ILE A 366 -9.62 -0.33 28.89
CA ILE A 366 -9.10 -1.69 29.10
C ILE A 366 -8.41 -1.82 30.48
N LYS A 367 -7.55 -0.87 30.84
CA LYS A 367 -6.83 -0.92 32.12
C LYS A 367 -7.79 -0.77 33.31
N ARG A 368 -8.74 0.17 33.25
CA ARG A 368 -9.77 0.33 34.29
C ARG A 368 -10.68 -0.90 34.39
N GLY A 369 -11.11 -1.45 33.25
CA GLY A 369 -11.89 -2.69 33.21
C GLY A 369 -11.14 -3.87 33.83
N THR A 370 -9.82 -3.94 33.59
CA THR A 370 -8.94 -4.94 34.21
C THR A 370 -8.88 -4.77 35.73
N GLY A 371 -8.78 -3.53 36.22
CA GLY A 371 -8.89 -3.22 37.65
C GLY A 371 -10.21 -3.72 38.25
N PHE A 372 -11.36 -3.39 37.64
CA PHE A 372 -12.66 -3.87 38.10
C PHE A 372 -12.76 -5.40 38.08
N ARG A 373 -12.20 -6.07 37.07
CA ARG A 373 -12.15 -7.53 37.00
C ARG A 373 -11.37 -8.14 38.17
N PHE A 374 -10.24 -7.56 38.57
CA PHE A 374 -9.47 -8.02 39.74
C PHE A 374 -10.21 -7.81 41.07
N LYS A 375 -11.07 -6.80 41.16
CA LYS A 375 -12.00 -6.62 42.29
C LYS A 375 -13.19 -7.60 42.29
N GLY A 376 -13.43 -8.28 41.16
CA GLY A 376 -14.64 -9.08 40.96
C GLY A 376 -15.88 -8.25 40.60
N GLU A 377 -15.72 -6.97 40.29
CA GLU A 377 -16.79 -6.07 39.83
C GLU A 377 -16.99 -6.26 38.31
N TYR A 378 -17.42 -7.45 37.89
CA TYR A 378 -17.40 -7.86 36.49
C TYR A 378 -18.32 -7.06 35.56
N ASP A 379 -19.46 -6.56 36.04
CA ASP A 379 -20.35 -5.72 35.24
C ASP A 379 -19.64 -4.44 34.80
N LYS A 380 -18.98 -3.76 35.75
CA LYS A 380 -18.16 -2.58 35.45
C LYS A 380 -17.00 -2.94 34.55
N ALA A 381 -16.38 -4.10 34.73
CA ALA A 381 -15.31 -4.56 33.85
C ALA A 381 -15.81 -4.71 32.40
N ILE A 382 -16.93 -5.39 32.20
CA ILE A 382 -17.57 -5.60 30.89
C ILE A 382 -17.94 -4.25 30.25
N ASP A 383 -18.59 -3.34 30.98
CA ASP A 383 -18.94 -2.01 30.46
C ASP A 383 -17.73 -1.22 29.96
N ASN A 384 -16.61 -1.33 30.68
CA ASN A 384 -15.34 -0.71 30.29
C ASN A 384 -14.78 -1.38 29.02
N PHE A 385 -14.72 -2.70 28.95
CA PHE A 385 -14.25 -3.41 27.76
C PHE A 385 -15.14 -3.17 26.54
N GLU A 386 -16.45 -3.10 26.72
CA GLU A 386 -17.40 -2.75 25.66
C GLU A 386 -17.23 -1.32 25.16
N THR A 387 -16.94 -0.39 26.08
CA THR A 387 -16.61 0.98 25.70
C THR A 387 -15.28 1.04 24.95
N ALA A 388 -14.26 0.30 25.39
CA ALA A 388 -13.01 0.18 24.65
C ALA A 388 -13.25 -0.41 23.25
N ARG A 389 -14.11 -1.43 23.12
CA ARG A 389 -14.47 -2.06 21.84
C ARG A 389 -15.15 -1.09 20.89
N ARG A 390 -16.04 -0.23 21.40
CA ARG A 390 -16.69 0.81 20.58
C ARG A 390 -15.70 1.87 20.09
N LEU A 391 -14.74 2.24 20.94
CA LEU A 391 -13.73 3.27 20.62
C LEU A 391 -12.65 2.75 19.67
N ASN A 392 -12.27 1.48 19.79
CA ASN A 392 -11.19 0.88 19.04
C ASN A 392 -11.52 -0.60 18.73
N PRO A 393 -12.50 -0.86 17.84
CA PRO A 393 -12.97 -2.22 17.55
C PRO A 393 -11.87 -3.12 16.98
N GLN A 394 -10.84 -2.52 16.40
CA GLN A 394 -9.73 -3.22 15.80
C GLN A 394 -8.68 -3.74 16.80
N PHE A 395 -8.73 -3.32 18.07
CA PHE A 395 -7.74 -3.75 19.05
C PHE A 395 -8.10 -5.13 19.61
N LEU A 396 -7.54 -6.19 19.00
CA LEU A 396 -7.87 -7.59 19.25
C LEU A 396 -7.80 -7.99 20.73
N ALA A 397 -6.90 -7.39 21.50
CA ALA A 397 -6.77 -7.58 22.94
C ALA A 397 -8.08 -7.44 23.70
N ILE A 398 -8.96 -6.53 23.24
CA ILE A 398 -10.25 -6.26 23.90
C ILE A 398 -11.14 -7.51 23.91
N GLN A 399 -11.10 -8.33 22.85
CA GLN A 399 -11.90 -9.55 22.79
C GLN A 399 -11.45 -10.54 23.87
N SER A 400 -10.14 -10.71 24.05
CA SER A 400 -9.58 -11.57 25.10
C SER A 400 -9.97 -11.08 26.50
N HIS A 401 -9.93 -9.76 26.74
CA HIS A 401 -10.34 -9.19 28.02
C HIS A 401 -11.85 -9.33 28.28
N LEU A 402 -12.68 -9.11 27.26
CA LEU A 402 -14.12 -9.25 27.34
C LEU A 402 -14.54 -10.71 27.60
N MET A 403 -13.95 -11.65 26.85
CA MET A 403 -14.12 -13.09 27.06
C MET A 403 -13.75 -13.47 28.50
N ALA A 404 -12.60 -13.02 28.99
CA ALA A 404 -12.16 -13.30 30.35
C ALA A 404 -13.12 -12.71 31.39
N ALA A 405 -13.67 -11.51 31.16
CA ALA A 405 -14.63 -10.87 32.06
C ALA A 405 -15.95 -11.63 32.16
N TYR A 406 -16.55 -12.00 31.02
CA TYR A 406 -17.76 -12.84 30.98
C TYR A 406 -17.51 -14.19 31.63
N ASN A 407 -16.39 -14.85 31.31
CA ASN A 407 -16.05 -16.15 31.90
C ASN A 407 -15.84 -16.08 33.42
N SER A 408 -15.24 -15.00 33.94
CA SER A 408 -15.09 -14.80 35.38
C SER A 408 -16.40 -14.44 36.07
N ARG A 409 -17.28 -13.66 35.43
CA ARG A 409 -18.63 -13.38 35.95
C ARG A 409 -19.48 -14.64 36.01
N GLY A 410 -19.41 -15.49 34.99
CA GLY A 410 -20.08 -16.79 34.97
C GLY A 410 -19.64 -17.71 36.11
N GLN A 411 -18.35 -17.76 36.43
CA GLN A 411 -17.84 -18.51 37.59
C GLN A 411 -18.34 -17.94 38.94
N MET A 412 -18.49 -16.61 39.04
CA MET A 412 -19.07 -15.97 40.21
C MET A 412 -20.55 -16.34 40.38
N HIS A 413 -21.34 -16.25 39.30
CA HIS A 413 -22.74 -16.69 39.30
C HIS A 413 -22.85 -18.17 39.70
N PHE A 414 -21.99 -19.04 39.16
CA PHE A 414 -21.93 -20.45 39.56
C PHE A 414 -21.68 -20.62 41.06
N SER A 415 -20.74 -19.87 41.64
CA SER A 415 -20.45 -19.89 43.08
C SER A 415 -21.64 -19.42 43.93
N LYS A 416 -22.46 -18.51 43.40
CA LYS A 416 -23.73 -18.07 44.01
C LYS A 416 -24.91 -19.01 43.75
N LYS A 417 -24.69 -20.10 42.99
CA LYS A 417 -25.71 -21.05 42.53
C LYS A 417 -26.72 -20.46 41.53
N GLU A 418 -26.37 -19.36 40.88
CA GLU A 418 -27.13 -18.69 39.82
C GLU A 418 -26.76 -19.36 38.47
N TYR A 419 -27.19 -20.61 38.30
CA TYR A 419 -26.68 -21.48 37.23
C TYR A 419 -27.10 -21.06 35.82
N LYS A 420 -28.24 -20.38 35.68
CA LYS A 420 -28.73 -19.91 34.38
C LYS A 420 -27.85 -18.77 33.87
N GLU A 421 -27.63 -17.77 34.72
CA GLU A 421 -26.79 -16.61 34.49
C GLU A 421 -25.33 -17.05 34.23
N ALA A 422 -24.84 -18.00 35.02
CA ALA A 422 -23.52 -18.61 34.81
C ALA A 422 -23.37 -19.23 33.42
N TYR A 423 -24.38 -19.99 32.97
CA TYR A 423 -24.38 -20.64 31.67
C TYR A 423 -24.42 -19.64 30.51
N GLU A 424 -25.25 -18.59 30.63
CA GLU A 424 -25.37 -17.52 29.63
C GLU A 424 -24.05 -16.75 29.47
N ASP A 425 -23.40 -16.40 30.59
CA ASP A 425 -22.12 -15.70 30.59
C ASP A 425 -20.99 -16.51 29.97
N VAL A 426 -20.85 -17.78 30.37
CA VAL A 426 -19.80 -18.64 29.82
C VAL A 426 -20.07 -18.95 28.34
N THR A 427 -21.34 -19.06 27.93
CA THR A 427 -21.70 -19.19 26.51
C THR A 427 -21.33 -17.92 25.72
N THR A 428 -21.53 -16.74 26.30
CA THR A 428 -21.07 -15.48 25.70
C THR A 428 -19.55 -15.47 25.54
N ALA A 429 -18.80 -15.93 26.54
CA ALA A 429 -17.35 -16.06 26.46
C ALA A 429 -16.90 -17.02 25.33
N ILE A 430 -17.57 -18.16 25.17
CA ILE A 430 -17.34 -19.11 24.06
C ILE A 430 -17.61 -18.45 22.70
N ASN A 431 -18.68 -17.65 22.58
CA ASN A 431 -19.00 -16.96 21.33
C ASN A 431 -17.96 -15.88 20.96
N ILE A 432 -17.27 -15.29 21.94
CA ILE A 432 -16.21 -14.31 21.72
C ILE A 432 -14.93 -14.99 21.22
N ASP A 433 -14.48 -16.05 21.90
CA ASP A 433 -13.32 -16.84 21.47
C ASP A 433 -13.64 -18.34 21.51
N PRO A 434 -14.14 -18.92 20.40
CA PRO A 434 -14.52 -20.32 20.35
C PRO A 434 -13.32 -21.27 20.34
N ARG A 435 -12.09 -20.76 20.24
CA ARG A 435 -10.85 -21.55 20.25
C ARG A 435 -10.19 -21.63 21.62
N ASN A 436 -10.72 -20.89 22.61
CA ASN A 436 -10.21 -20.99 23.98
C ASN A 436 -10.84 -22.19 24.72
N PRO A 437 -10.05 -23.13 25.26
CA PRO A 437 -10.59 -24.28 25.99
C PRO A 437 -11.21 -23.92 27.35
N VAL A 438 -10.81 -22.80 27.98
CA VAL A 438 -11.17 -22.50 29.37
C VAL A 438 -12.68 -22.28 29.56
N PRO A 439 -13.38 -21.47 28.73
CA PRO A 439 -14.83 -21.33 28.84
C PRO A 439 -15.58 -22.66 28.70
N TYR A 440 -15.16 -23.56 27.81
CA TYR A 440 -15.80 -24.88 27.69
C TYR A 440 -15.64 -25.73 28.96
N ILE A 441 -14.48 -25.70 29.62
CA ILE A 441 -14.29 -26.38 30.92
C ILE A 441 -15.28 -25.83 31.95
N ASN A 442 -15.40 -24.51 32.05
CA ASN A 442 -16.32 -23.87 32.99
C ASN A 442 -17.79 -24.19 32.69
N ARG A 443 -18.18 -24.24 31.42
CA ARG A 443 -19.55 -24.62 31.04
C ARG A 443 -19.83 -26.10 31.31
N CYS A 444 -18.84 -26.97 31.12
CA CYS A 444 -18.91 -28.38 31.54
C CYS A 444 -19.19 -28.48 33.05
N VAL A 445 -18.46 -27.73 33.88
CA VAL A 445 -18.69 -27.68 35.34
C VAL A 445 -20.09 -27.19 35.70
N ILE A 446 -20.57 -26.12 35.05
CA ILE A 446 -21.93 -25.60 35.24
C ILE A 446 -22.99 -26.65 34.89
N ASN A 447 -22.80 -27.37 33.77
CA ASN A 447 -23.69 -28.44 33.35
C ASN A 447 -23.67 -29.63 34.33
N LEU A 448 -22.50 -30.03 34.84
CA LEU A 448 -22.34 -31.12 35.79
C LEU A 448 -23.04 -30.87 37.12
N TYR A 449 -22.72 -29.74 37.75
CA TYR A 449 -23.08 -29.52 39.16
C TYR A 449 -24.32 -28.64 39.32
N GLY A 450 -24.53 -27.70 38.40
CA GLY A 450 -25.66 -26.77 38.47
C GLY A 450 -26.91 -27.33 37.79
N ARG A 451 -26.78 -27.67 36.51
CA ARG A 451 -27.90 -28.14 35.69
C ARG A 451 -28.13 -29.65 35.74
N LYS A 452 -27.13 -30.42 36.18
CA LYS A 452 -27.10 -31.90 36.14
C LYS A 452 -27.39 -32.46 34.73
N ASP A 453 -26.92 -31.73 33.73
CA ASP A 453 -27.10 -32.02 32.31
C ASP A 453 -25.83 -32.68 31.79
N TYR A 454 -25.71 -33.99 32.05
CA TYR A 454 -24.47 -34.73 31.80
C TYR A 454 -24.14 -34.89 30.32
N ASP A 455 -25.14 -34.82 29.43
CA ASP A 455 -24.93 -34.89 27.99
C ASP A 455 -24.23 -33.63 27.46
N HIS A 456 -24.77 -32.44 27.78
CA HIS A 456 -24.12 -31.18 27.41
C HIS A 456 -22.78 -30.98 28.16
N ALA A 457 -22.64 -31.52 29.38
CA ALA A 457 -21.34 -31.56 30.04
C ALA A 457 -20.31 -32.36 29.25
N LEU A 458 -20.66 -33.56 28.76
CA LEU A 458 -19.77 -34.37 27.93
C LEU A 458 -19.38 -33.64 26.64
N GLU A 459 -20.33 -32.97 25.97
CA GLU A 459 -20.06 -32.17 24.77
C GLU A 459 -19.03 -31.06 25.03
N ASP A 460 -19.22 -30.29 26.10
CA ASP A 460 -18.32 -29.20 26.48
C ASP A 460 -16.94 -29.69 26.90
N CYS A 461 -16.88 -30.73 27.74
CA CYS A 461 -15.62 -31.33 28.13
C CYS A 461 -14.88 -31.95 26.93
N ASN A 462 -15.60 -32.53 25.96
CA ASN A 462 -15.01 -33.01 24.71
C ASN A 462 -14.48 -31.85 23.84
N ALA A 463 -15.20 -30.73 23.76
CA ALA A 463 -14.73 -29.55 23.06
C ALA A 463 -13.45 -28.98 23.68
N ALA A 464 -13.41 -28.87 25.01
CA ALA A 464 -12.22 -28.45 25.74
C ALA A 464 -11.00 -29.36 25.48
N ILE A 465 -11.20 -30.69 25.48
CA ILE A 465 -10.14 -31.68 25.21
C ILE A 465 -9.65 -31.61 23.76
N ARG A 466 -10.55 -31.38 22.78
CA ARG A 466 -10.14 -31.17 21.38
C ARG A 466 -9.28 -29.91 21.20
N LEU A 467 -9.58 -28.86 21.96
CA LEU A 467 -8.84 -27.60 21.92
C LEU A 467 -7.53 -27.67 22.73
N SER A 468 -7.49 -28.47 23.80
CA SER A 468 -6.32 -28.69 24.65
C SER A 468 -6.34 -30.12 25.23
N ASP A 469 -5.59 -31.00 24.60
CA ASP A 469 -5.49 -32.42 24.93
C ASP A 469 -4.69 -32.71 26.22
N LYS A 470 -4.08 -31.67 26.81
CA LYS A 470 -3.30 -31.72 28.07
C LYS A 470 -4.03 -31.08 29.24
N SER A 471 -5.35 -30.94 29.18
CA SER A 471 -6.14 -30.40 30.29
C SER A 471 -6.57 -31.49 31.28
N SER A 472 -5.80 -31.68 32.36
CA SER A 472 -6.15 -32.63 33.44
C SER A 472 -7.55 -32.36 34.02
N MET A 473 -7.93 -31.08 34.17
CA MET A 473 -9.27 -30.70 34.65
C MET A 473 -10.38 -31.17 33.70
N ALA A 474 -10.20 -31.02 32.38
CA ALA A 474 -11.22 -31.41 31.41
C ALA A 474 -11.47 -32.93 31.44
N TYR A 475 -10.40 -33.74 31.50
CA TYR A 475 -10.53 -35.19 31.66
C TYR A 475 -11.20 -35.56 32.99
N ASN A 476 -10.82 -34.92 34.10
CA ASN A 476 -11.46 -35.19 35.39
C ASN A 476 -12.97 -34.88 35.36
N HIS A 477 -13.39 -33.74 34.79
CA HIS A 477 -14.81 -33.40 34.69
C HIS A 477 -15.56 -34.32 33.72
N ARG A 478 -14.94 -34.73 32.61
CA ARG A 478 -15.54 -35.72 31.69
C ARG A 478 -15.70 -37.09 32.35
N GLY A 479 -14.71 -37.52 33.13
CA GLY A 479 -14.78 -38.74 33.92
C GLY A 479 -15.94 -38.70 34.92
N PHE A 480 -16.15 -37.56 35.58
CA PHE A 480 -17.30 -37.36 36.46
C PHE A 480 -18.64 -37.40 35.73
N ALA A 481 -18.73 -36.82 34.52
CA ALA A 481 -19.93 -36.94 33.68
C ALA A 481 -20.25 -38.41 33.37
N TYR A 482 -19.24 -39.21 32.98
CA TYR A 482 -19.41 -40.64 32.73
C TYR A 482 -19.82 -41.42 33.98
N GLU A 483 -19.24 -41.10 35.15
CA GLU A 483 -19.62 -41.70 36.43
C GLU A 483 -21.10 -41.45 36.75
N MET A 484 -21.58 -40.22 36.58
CA MET A 484 -23.00 -39.87 36.78
C MET A 484 -23.93 -40.56 35.79
N LYS A 485 -23.44 -40.86 34.58
CA LYS A 485 -24.12 -41.71 33.58
C LYS A 485 -23.93 -43.21 33.80
N LYS A 486 -23.32 -43.63 34.92
CA LYS A 486 -23.03 -45.02 35.29
C LYS A 486 -22.06 -45.75 34.34
N ASN A 487 -21.34 -45.03 33.47
CA ASN A 487 -20.27 -45.59 32.65
C ASN A 487 -18.94 -45.55 33.42
N ARG A 488 -18.74 -46.53 34.31
CA ARG A 488 -17.58 -46.57 35.21
C ARG A 488 -16.26 -46.81 34.48
N GLU A 489 -16.26 -47.57 33.40
CA GLU A 489 -15.05 -47.85 32.62
C GLU A 489 -14.52 -46.57 31.96
N ALA A 490 -15.39 -45.82 31.28
CA ALA A 490 -15.03 -44.54 30.69
C ALA A 490 -14.60 -43.52 31.75
N ALA A 491 -15.30 -43.49 32.90
CA ALA A 491 -14.92 -42.62 34.02
C ALA A 491 -13.52 -42.94 34.55
N ALA A 492 -13.21 -44.21 34.80
CA ALA A 492 -11.90 -44.65 35.29
C ALA A 492 -10.78 -44.35 34.29
N ALA A 493 -11.04 -44.52 32.99
CA ALA A 493 -10.08 -44.17 31.94
C ALA A 493 -9.76 -42.66 31.94
N ASP A 494 -10.79 -41.81 32.03
CA ASP A 494 -10.61 -40.36 32.05
C ASP A 494 -9.93 -39.86 33.33
N TYR A 495 -10.28 -40.39 34.51
CA TYR A 495 -9.57 -40.06 35.74
C TYR A 495 -8.10 -40.50 35.71
N SER A 496 -7.82 -41.67 35.13
CA SER A 496 -6.43 -42.14 34.95
C SER A 496 -5.68 -41.21 34.01
N LYS A 497 -6.32 -40.77 32.92
CA LYS A 497 -5.71 -39.81 31.98
C LYS A 497 -5.43 -38.46 32.62
N ALA A 498 -6.34 -37.97 33.48
CA ALA A 498 -6.12 -36.74 34.24
C ALA A 498 -4.88 -36.84 35.15
N LEU A 499 -4.63 -38.00 35.75
CA LEU A 499 -3.46 -38.27 36.60
C LEU A 499 -2.17 -38.51 35.81
N GLU A 500 -2.25 -39.03 34.58
CA GLU A 500 -1.10 -39.08 33.67
C GLU A 500 -0.62 -37.68 33.30
N ILE A 501 -1.56 -36.76 33.08
CA ILE A 501 -1.28 -35.37 32.71
C ILE A 501 -0.79 -34.56 33.92
N ASP A 502 -1.48 -34.68 35.05
CA ASP A 502 -1.12 -34.04 36.32
C ASP A 502 -1.17 -35.07 37.46
N PRO A 503 -0.01 -35.67 37.80
CA PRO A 503 0.09 -36.61 38.91
C PRO A 503 -0.32 -36.01 40.26
N ASN A 504 -0.44 -34.69 40.42
CA ASN A 504 -0.83 -34.06 41.67
C ASN A 504 -2.33 -33.75 41.77
N ASN A 505 -3.12 -34.07 40.74
CA ASN A 505 -4.56 -33.86 40.75
C ASN A 505 -5.27 -34.78 41.78
N GLN A 506 -5.40 -34.29 43.01
CA GLN A 506 -5.99 -35.05 44.11
C GLN A 506 -7.46 -35.42 43.84
N VAL A 507 -8.22 -34.56 43.18
CA VAL A 507 -9.63 -34.82 42.86
C VAL A 507 -9.77 -36.02 41.94
N ALA A 508 -8.94 -36.10 40.89
CA ALA A 508 -8.93 -37.26 39.99
C ALA A 508 -8.49 -38.53 40.71
N ARG A 509 -7.51 -38.45 41.61
CA ARG A 509 -7.05 -39.57 42.46
C ARG A 509 -8.17 -40.10 43.35
N ASP A 510 -8.88 -39.21 44.03
CA ASP A 510 -9.97 -39.57 44.94
C ASP A 510 -11.15 -40.18 44.17
N ASN A 511 -11.50 -39.59 43.01
CA ASN A 511 -12.56 -40.10 42.15
C ASN A 511 -12.24 -41.50 41.60
N LEU A 512 -11.01 -41.71 41.10
CA LEU A 512 -10.56 -43.04 40.65
C LEU A 512 -10.52 -44.05 41.81
N GLY A 513 -10.09 -43.59 42.99
CA GLY A 513 -10.07 -44.37 44.23
C GLY A 513 -11.47 -44.87 44.62
N ARG A 514 -12.51 -44.02 44.52
CA ARG A 514 -13.90 -44.44 44.76
C ARG A 514 -14.40 -45.50 43.79
N LEU A 515 -13.98 -45.47 42.52
CA LEU A 515 -14.46 -46.41 41.51
C LEU A 515 -13.87 -47.82 41.67
N ARG A 516 -12.62 -47.95 42.13
CA ARG A 516 -11.89 -49.23 42.22
C ARG A 516 -12.56 -50.30 43.12
N PRO A 517 -13.09 -50.01 44.32
CA PRO A 517 -13.82 -50.99 45.12
C PRO A 517 -15.07 -51.53 44.42
N SER A 518 -15.73 -50.72 43.60
CA SER A 518 -16.99 -51.07 42.92
C SER A 518 -16.81 -51.84 41.60
N MET A 519 -15.58 -51.98 41.11
CA MET A 519 -15.23 -52.82 39.96
C MET A 519 -14.76 -54.23 40.37
N LYS A 520 -14.60 -54.50 41.66
CA LYS A 520 -14.09 -55.77 42.22
C LYS A 520 -15.18 -56.74 42.73
N THR A 521 -16.46 -56.39 42.61
CA THR A 521 -17.55 -57.33 42.90
C THR A 521 -17.97 -58.02 41.60
N PRO A 522 -17.65 -59.32 41.42
CA PRO A 522 -18.03 -60.09 40.24
C PRO A 522 -19.55 -60.28 40.11
#